data_AF-A0A961HZM9-F1
#
_entry.id   AF-A0A961HZM9-F1
#
_cell.length_a   1.000
_cell.length_b   1.000
_cell.length_c   1.000
_cell.angle_alpha   90.00
_cell.angle_beta   90.00
_cell.angle_gamma   90.00
#
_symmetry.space_group_name_H-M   'P 1'
#
loop_
_entity.id
_entity.type
_entity.pdbx_description
1 polymer ?
#
loop_
_entity_poly.entity_id
_entity_poly.type
_entity_poly.pdbx_seq_one_letter_code
_entity_poly.pdbx_strand_id
1 'polypeptide(L)'
;TIGRAARNAEGRVIMYADRITGSMERALAETDRRRAKQVAYNEEHGITPQTIRKNVEDILAGLYKGDVDMNRVTAKIDKPLHGANLETVLNGLRTDMRKAAENLEFEEAARLRDEIKRLEAVDLAISDDPLARQYAIEKASE
;
A
#
# COMPACT_ATOMS: atom_id res chain seq x y z
N THR A 1 -5.41 -18.99 0.13
CA THR A 1 -6.77 -19.56 0.28
C THR A 1 -7.77 -18.75 -0.53
N ILE A 2 -8.68 -19.42 -1.26
CA ILE A 2 -9.69 -18.81 -2.17
C ILE A 2 -10.54 -17.75 -1.46
N GLY A 3 -10.88 -17.97 -0.18
CA GLY A 3 -11.74 -17.09 0.61
C GLY A 3 -11.26 -15.64 0.78
N ARG A 4 -9.98 -15.32 0.53
CA ARG A 4 -9.51 -13.92 0.55
C ARG A 4 -10.15 -13.08 -0.57
N ALA A 5 -10.42 -13.69 -1.73
CA ALA A 5 -11.06 -13.00 -2.86
C ALA A 5 -12.57 -12.76 -2.64
N ALA A 6 -13.22 -13.50 -1.73
CA ALA A 6 -14.67 -13.44 -1.52
C ALA A 6 -15.17 -12.15 -0.83
N ARG A 7 -14.28 -11.22 -0.49
CA ARG A 7 -14.63 -9.92 0.14
C ARG A 7 -14.92 -8.82 -0.88
N ASN A 8 -14.82 -9.13 -2.17
CA ASN A 8 -15.07 -8.20 -3.27
C ASN A 8 -16.11 -8.80 -4.23
N ALA A 9 -17.04 -7.98 -4.72
CA ALA A 9 -18.10 -8.41 -5.64
C ALA A 9 -17.56 -9.05 -6.93
N GLU A 10 -16.40 -8.61 -7.41
CA GLU A 10 -15.71 -9.12 -8.60
C GLU A 10 -14.53 -10.04 -8.26
N GLY A 11 -14.46 -10.54 -7.03
CA GLY A 11 -13.36 -11.40 -6.57
C GLY A 11 -13.14 -12.62 -7.47
N ARG A 12 -11.91 -12.79 -7.96
CA ARG A 12 -11.48 -13.92 -8.80
C ARG A 12 -10.23 -14.57 -8.24
N VAL A 13 -10.06 -15.85 -8.55
CA VAL A 13 -8.86 -16.63 -8.20
C VAL A 13 -8.38 -17.34 -9.45
N ILE A 14 -7.09 -17.20 -9.75
CA ILE A 14 -6.41 -17.90 -10.84
C ILE A 14 -5.49 -18.93 -10.20
N MET A 15 -5.64 -20.21 -10.58
CA MET A 15 -4.76 -21.29 -10.14
C MET A 15 -3.92 -21.75 -11.32
N TYR A 16 -2.61 -21.54 -11.26
CA TYR A 16 -1.67 -22.04 -12.27
C TYR A 16 -1.28 -23.48 -11.92
N ALA A 17 -1.65 -24.43 -12.78
CA ALA A 17 -1.31 -25.83 -12.64
C ALA A 17 -1.45 -26.55 -13.99
N ASP A 18 -0.58 -27.52 -14.25
CA ASP A 18 -0.64 -28.35 -15.47
C ASP A 18 -1.78 -29.38 -15.43
N ARG A 19 -2.20 -29.77 -14.22
CA ARG A 19 -3.28 -30.74 -13.98
C ARG A 19 -4.10 -30.39 -12.75
N ILE A 20 -5.36 -30.80 -12.76
CA ILE A 20 -6.22 -30.73 -11.59
C ILE A 20 -5.80 -31.85 -10.62
N THR A 21 -5.40 -31.46 -9.41
CA THR A 21 -5.15 -32.40 -8.31
C THR A 21 -6.45 -32.70 -7.56
N GLY A 22 -6.54 -33.82 -6.84
CA GLY A 22 -7.74 -34.13 -6.05
C GLY A 22 -8.06 -33.07 -4.97
N SER A 23 -7.04 -32.35 -4.46
CA SER A 23 -7.26 -31.23 -3.55
C SER A 23 -7.87 -30.01 -4.26
N MET A 24 -7.45 -29.74 -5.50
CA MET A 24 -8.06 -28.69 -6.31
C MET A 24 -9.51 -29.04 -6.65
N GLU A 25 -9.77 -30.29 -7.02
CA GLU A 25 -11.12 -30.77 -7.34
C GLU A 25 -12.08 -30.54 -6.16
N ARG A 26 -11.69 -30.96 -4.93
CA ARG A 26 -12.49 -30.72 -3.73
C ARG A 26 -12.70 -29.23 -3.45
N ALA A 27 -11.66 -28.41 -3.65
CA ALA A 27 -11.74 -26.97 -3.41
C ALA A 27 -12.64 -26.25 -4.41
N LEU A 28 -12.56 -26.61 -5.70
CA LEU A 28 -13.40 -26.08 -6.77
C LEU A 28 -14.86 -26.51 -6.54
N ALA A 29 -15.11 -27.80 -6.33
CA ALA A 29 -16.46 -28.33 -6.10
C ALA A 29 -17.15 -27.65 -4.89
N GLU A 30 -16.44 -27.45 -3.78
CA GLU A 30 -17.01 -26.75 -2.62
C GLU A 30 -17.23 -25.25 -2.88
N THR A 31 -16.36 -24.62 -3.68
CA THR A 31 -16.52 -23.22 -4.08
C THR A 31 -17.75 -23.04 -4.96
N ASP A 32 -17.92 -23.90 -5.96
CA ASP A 32 -19.05 -23.86 -6.91
C ASP A 32 -20.37 -24.18 -6.20
N ARG A 33 -20.39 -25.21 -5.33
CA ARG A 33 -21.56 -25.55 -4.52
C ARG A 33 -22.02 -24.37 -3.65
N ARG A 34 -21.09 -23.65 -3.01
CA ARG A 34 -21.42 -22.45 -2.21
C ARG A 34 -21.91 -21.30 -3.08
N ARG A 35 -21.22 -21.02 -4.18
CA ARG A 35 -21.59 -19.94 -5.10
C ARG A 35 -22.98 -20.14 -5.69
N ALA A 36 -23.32 -21.35 -6.11
CA ALA A 36 -24.65 -21.67 -6.64
C ALA A 36 -25.76 -21.38 -5.62
N LYS A 37 -25.59 -21.78 -4.35
CA LYS A 37 -26.55 -21.47 -3.28
C LYS A 37 -26.68 -19.97 -3.01
N GLN A 38 -25.56 -19.25 -3.03
CA GLN A 38 -25.54 -17.80 -2.82
C GLN A 38 -26.26 -17.06 -3.95
N VAL A 39 -26.03 -17.45 -5.22
CA VAL A 39 -26.71 -16.88 -6.38
C VAL A 39 -28.22 -17.14 -6.30
N ALA A 40 -28.63 -18.39 -6.05
CA ALA A 40 -30.05 -18.73 -5.91
C ALA A 40 -30.73 -17.94 -4.79
N TYR A 41 -30.09 -17.83 -3.62
CA TYR A 41 -30.60 -17.03 -2.51
C TYR A 41 -30.72 -15.54 -2.90
N ASN A 42 -29.70 -15.00 -3.57
CA ASN A 42 -29.72 -13.61 -4.01
C ASN A 42 -30.82 -13.33 -5.03
N GLU A 43 -31.05 -14.24 -5.98
CA GLU A 43 -32.11 -14.13 -6.99
C GLU A 43 -33.49 -14.19 -6.34
N GLU A 44 -33.71 -15.14 -5.41
CA GLU A 44 -34.96 -15.29 -4.67
C GLU A 44 -35.30 -14.04 -3.83
N HIS A 45 -34.28 -13.36 -3.30
CA HIS A 45 -34.44 -12.21 -2.41
C HIS A 45 -34.17 -10.85 -3.08
N GLY A 46 -33.88 -10.81 -4.38
CA GLY A 46 -33.54 -9.58 -5.10
C GLY A 46 -32.27 -8.88 -4.62
N ILE A 47 -31.31 -9.61 -4.07
CA ILE A 47 -30.07 -9.07 -3.50
C ILE A 47 -29.03 -8.88 -4.62
N THR A 48 -28.58 -7.65 -4.82
CA THR A 48 -27.44 -7.36 -5.71
C THR A 48 -26.13 -7.39 -4.90
N PRO A 49 -25.14 -8.23 -5.24
CA PRO A 49 -23.86 -8.26 -4.54
C PRO A 49 -23.14 -6.90 -4.59
N GLN A 50 -22.71 -6.41 -3.43
CA GLN A 50 -21.94 -5.18 -3.32
C GLN A 50 -20.72 -5.38 -2.43
N THR A 51 -19.61 -4.74 -2.79
CA THR A 51 -18.40 -4.74 -1.96
C THR A 51 -18.62 -3.84 -0.75
N ILE A 52 -18.47 -4.41 0.45
CA ILE A 52 -18.54 -3.65 1.70
C ILE A 52 -17.39 -2.64 1.74
N ARG A 53 -17.71 -1.35 1.82
CA ARG A 53 -16.75 -0.28 2.10
C ARG A 53 -16.60 -0.16 3.61
N LYS A 54 -15.60 -0.83 4.17
CA LYS A 54 -15.23 -0.62 5.58
C LYS A 54 -14.34 0.62 5.65
N ASN A 55 -14.74 1.62 6.43
CA ASN A 55 -13.84 2.72 6.77
C ASN A 55 -12.62 2.13 7.47
N VAL A 56 -11.43 2.46 6.99
CA VAL A 56 -10.24 2.35 7.82
C VAL A 56 -10.51 3.29 8.99
N GLU A 57 -10.45 2.79 10.22
CA GLU A 57 -10.57 3.66 11.40
C GLU A 57 -9.42 4.67 11.31
N ASP A 58 -9.76 5.87 10.85
CA ASP A 58 -8.86 6.99 10.80
C ASP A 58 -8.78 7.55 12.22
N ILE A 59 -7.77 7.10 12.95
CA ILE A 59 -7.46 7.57 14.31
C ILE A 59 -7.22 9.09 14.33
N LEU A 60 -7.01 9.73 13.16
CA LEU A 60 -6.58 11.13 13.02
C LEU A 60 -7.69 12.11 12.60
N ALA A 61 -8.92 11.67 12.34
CA ALA A 61 -9.95 12.52 11.71
C ALA A 61 -10.43 13.74 12.54
N GLY A 62 -9.97 13.88 13.79
CA GLY A 62 -10.37 14.97 14.69
C GLY A 62 -9.44 16.19 14.76
N LEU A 63 -8.22 16.14 14.19
CA LEU A 63 -7.14 17.06 14.61
C LEU A 63 -6.60 18.05 13.57
N TYR A 64 -7.06 18.06 12.31
CA TYR A 64 -6.43 18.91 11.29
C TYR A 64 -7.35 19.95 10.66
N LYS A 65 -7.23 21.19 11.17
CA LYS A 65 -7.23 22.43 10.39
C LYS A 65 -6.05 23.27 10.88
N GLY A 66 -4.88 23.05 10.32
CA GLY A 66 -3.67 23.80 10.65
C GLY A 66 -2.74 23.83 9.44
N ASP A 67 -2.63 25.02 8.86
CA ASP A 67 -1.72 25.39 7.77
C ASP A 67 -0.26 25.14 8.23
N VAL A 68 0.48 24.28 7.55
CA VAL A 68 1.90 24.02 7.89
C VAL A 68 2.80 24.67 6.85
N ASP A 69 3.53 25.68 7.31
CA ASP A 69 4.48 26.48 6.54
C ASP A 69 5.70 25.63 6.15
N MET A 70 5.89 25.43 4.84
CA MET A 70 6.89 24.54 4.23
C MET A 70 8.33 25.10 4.24
N ASN A 71 8.60 26.23 4.88
CA ASN A 71 9.81 27.03 4.62
C ASN A 71 11.05 26.78 5.50
N ARG A 72 11.16 25.67 6.25
CA ARG A 72 12.39 25.36 7.02
C ARG A 72 12.89 23.94 6.82
N VAL A 73 13.41 23.65 5.63
CA VAL A 73 14.28 22.48 5.40
C VAL A 73 15.73 22.95 5.31
N THR A 74 16.47 22.86 6.42
CA THR A 74 17.92 23.02 6.45
C THR A 74 18.57 21.71 6.89
N ALA A 75 18.51 20.69 6.03
CA ALA A 75 19.30 19.47 6.19
C ALA A 75 20.11 19.26 4.90
N LYS A 76 21.40 19.58 4.96
CA LYS A 76 22.36 19.21 3.90
C LYS A 76 22.60 17.71 4.01
N ILE A 77 22.11 16.94 3.05
CA ILE A 77 22.36 15.49 2.97
C ILE A 77 23.57 15.28 2.04
N ASP A 78 24.61 14.68 2.61
CA ASP A 78 25.80 14.25 1.88
C ASP A 78 25.50 13.11 0.90
N LYS A 79 26.28 13.07 -0.18
CA LYS A 79 26.17 12.30 -1.44
C LYS A 79 25.46 10.92 -1.43
N PRO A 80 24.80 10.54 -2.55
CA PRO A 80 24.03 9.31 -2.65
C PRO A 80 24.93 8.06 -2.76
N LEU A 81 24.91 7.21 -1.74
CA LEU A 81 25.48 5.86 -1.78
C LEU A 81 24.45 4.88 -2.35
N HIS A 82 24.83 4.25 -3.46
CA HIS A 82 23.99 3.44 -4.33
C HIS A 82 23.31 2.22 -3.64
N GLY A 83 22.04 2.00 -4.00
CA GLY A 83 21.39 0.68 -4.20
C GLY A 83 21.11 -0.18 -2.97
N ALA A 84 22.15 -0.72 -2.31
CA ALA A 84 21.96 -1.69 -1.23
C ALA A 84 21.66 -1.05 0.14
N ASN A 85 22.03 0.22 0.31
CA ASN A 85 21.86 0.94 1.57
C ASN A 85 20.52 1.67 1.67
N LEU A 86 19.87 1.98 0.54
CA LEU A 86 18.66 2.80 0.56
C LEU A 86 17.49 2.06 1.19
N GLU A 87 17.29 0.78 0.88
CA GLU A 87 16.24 -0.02 1.51
C GLU A 87 16.44 -0.15 3.04
N THR A 88 17.69 -0.30 3.47
CA THR A 88 18.05 -0.32 4.91
C THR A 88 17.74 1.02 5.57
N VAL A 89 18.08 2.13 4.92
CA VAL A 89 17.78 3.50 5.40
C VAL A 89 16.28 3.74 5.45
N LEU A 90 15.52 3.35 4.41
CA LEU A 90 14.06 3.47 4.37
C LEU A 90 13.41 2.66 5.50
N ASN A 91 13.89 1.45 5.78
CA ASN A 91 13.39 0.63 6.87
C ASN A 91 13.73 1.21 8.25
N GLY A 92 14.89 1.84 8.40
CA GLY A 92 15.25 2.63 9.59
C GLY A 92 14.29 3.80 9.80
N LEU A 93 14.09 4.63 8.77
CA LEU A 93 13.18 5.77 8.81
C LEU A 93 11.73 5.35 9.08
N ARG A 94 11.24 4.24 8.51
CA ARG A 94 9.90 3.70 8.78
C ARG A 94 9.75 3.26 10.24
N THR A 95 10.80 2.67 10.82
CA THR A 95 10.84 2.29 12.22
C THR A 95 10.76 3.53 13.12
N ASP A 96 11.55 4.56 12.83
CA ASP A 96 11.59 5.77 13.64
C ASP A 96 10.31 6.60 13.49
N MET A 97 9.71 6.62 12.30
CA MET A 97 8.38 7.21 12.06
C MET A 97 7.31 6.53 12.92
N ARG A 98 7.34 5.19 13.03
CA ARG A 98 6.41 4.44 13.88
C ARG A 98 6.64 4.74 15.36
N LYS A 99 7.89 4.80 15.83
CA LYS A 99 8.21 5.20 17.22
C LYS A 99 7.74 6.62 17.53
N ALA A 100 7.95 7.57 16.62
CA ALA A 100 7.47 8.94 16.79
C ALA A 100 5.93 8.98 16.86
N ALA A 101 5.24 8.20 16.02
CA ALA A 101 3.79 8.07 16.08
C ALA A 101 3.29 7.42 17.38
N GLU A 102 3.99 6.40 17.89
CA GLU A 102 3.71 5.77 19.20
C GLU A 102 3.92 6.74 20.37
N ASN A 103 4.93 7.62 20.27
CA ASN A 103 5.23 8.65 21.26
C ASN A 103 4.34 9.91 21.13
N LEU A 104 3.38 9.93 20.20
CA LEU A 104 2.52 11.08 19.88
C LEU A 104 3.28 12.31 19.33
N GLU A 105 4.50 12.11 18.83
CA GLU A 105 5.35 13.12 18.18
C GLU A 105 4.97 13.24 16.69
N PHE A 106 3.76 13.70 16.42
CA PHE A 106 3.18 13.66 15.07
C PHE A 106 3.89 14.56 14.05
N GLU A 107 4.48 15.67 14.49
CA GLU A 107 5.29 16.54 13.62
C GLU A 107 6.55 15.82 13.13
N GLU A 108 7.18 15.04 14.01
CA GLU A 108 8.37 14.25 13.66
C GLU A 108 7.99 13.09 12.73
N ALA A 109 6.89 12.39 13.05
CA ALA A 109 6.36 11.33 12.21
C ALA A 109 5.98 11.83 10.80
N ALA A 110 5.39 13.03 10.70
CA ALA A 110 5.07 13.66 9.42
C ALA A 110 6.33 14.00 8.61
N ARG A 111 7.35 14.55 9.27
CA ARG A 111 8.63 14.86 8.62
C ARG A 111 9.31 13.60 8.07
N LEU A 112 9.36 12.54 8.88
CA LEU A 112 9.94 11.25 8.47
C LEU A 112 9.16 10.60 7.32
N ARG A 113 7.82 10.70 7.34
CA ARG A 113 6.96 10.24 6.23
C ARG A 113 7.29 10.95 4.92
N ASP A 114 7.44 12.27 4.97
CA ASP A 114 7.68 13.06 3.76
C ASP A 114 9.09 12.84 3.21
N GLU A 115 10.08 12.61 4.09
CA GLU A 115 11.42 12.21 3.68
C GLU A 115 11.45 10.79 3.06
N ILE A 116 10.71 9.82 3.62
CA ILE A 116 10.56 8.48 3.03
C ILE A 116 9.98 8.58 1.62
N LYS A 117 8.91 9.37 1.44
CA LYS A 117 8.29 9.56 0.12
C LYS A 117 9.26 10.19 -0.88
N ARG A 118 10.06 11.16 -0.46
CA ARG A 118 11.06 11.80 -1.31
C ARG A 118 12.12 10.80 -1.75
N LEU A 119 12.65 10.00 -0.84
CA LEU A 119 13.67 9.00 -1.14
C LEU A 119 13.14 7.88 -2.05
N GLU A 120 11.90 7.42 -1.85
CA GLU A 120 11.24 6.45 -2.74
C GLU A 120 11.03 7.01 -4.16
N ALA A 121 10.64 8.28 -4.27
CA ALA A 121 10.49 8.94 -5.57
C ALA A 121 11.82 9.10 -6.31
N VAL A 122 12.89 9.43 -5.59
CA VAL A 122 14.25 9.53 -6.15
C VAL A 122 14.76 8.16 -6.61
N ASP A 123 14.54 7.10 -5.84
CA ASP A 123 14.92 5.73 -6.23
C ASP A 123 14.21 5.28 -7.50
N LEU A 124 12.89 5.52 -7.57
CA LEU A 124 12.08 5.19 -8.74
C LEU A 124 12.56 5.95 -9.98
N ALA A 125 12.85 7.25 -9.85
CA ALA A 125 13.37 8.06 -10.94
C ALA A 125 14.77 7.60 -11.43
N ILE A 126 15.65 7.17 -10.51
CA ILE A 126 16.97 6.64 -10.85
C ILE A 126 16.87 5.26 -11.50
N SER A 127 15.92 4.43 -11.07
CA SER A 127 15.67 3.11 -11.66
C SER A 127 15.12 3.19 -13.09
N ASP A 128 14.28 4.19 -13.38
CA ASP A 128 13.68 4.37 -14.70
C ASP A 128 14.64 4.99 -15.74
N ASP A 129 15.61 5.80 -15.31
CA ASP A 129 16.68 6.32 -16.18
C ASP A 129 18.01 6.49 -15.41
N PRO A 130 18.95 5.53 -15.52
CA PRO A 130 20.25 5.58 -14.84
C PRO A 130 21.15 6.75 -15.26
N LEU A 131 20.80 7.49 -16.33
CA LEU A 131 21.57 8.59 -16.91
C LEU A 131 20.81 9.93 -16.94
N ALA A 132 19.60 10.01 -16.39
CA ALA A 132 18.87 11.27 -16.24
C ALA A 132 19.57 12.18 -15.21
N ARG A 133 20.59 12.90 -15.69
CA ARG A 133 21.42 13.85 -14.94
C ARG A 133 20.56 14.80 -14.12
N GLN A 134 20.80 14.83 -12.80
CA GLN A 134 20.60 15.86 -11.75
C GLN A 134 19.47 16.90 -11.91
N TYR A 135 19.28 17.48 -13.09
CA TYR A 135 18.20 18.40 -13.45
C TYR A 135 16.79 17.82 -13.23
N ALA A 136 16.58 16.53 -13.50
CA ALA A 136 15.28 15.88 -13.28
C ALA A 136 14.94 15.70 -11.79
N ILE A 137 15.98 15.52 -10.95
CA ILE A 137 15.85 15.35 -9.50
C ILE A 137 15.50 16.69 -8.83
N GLU A 138 16.12 17.79 -9.28
CA GLU A 138 15.80 19.14 -8.77
C GLU A 138 14.35 19.53 -9.08
N LYS A 139 13.87 19.23 -10.30
CA LYS A 139 12.53 19.59 -10.76
C LYS A 139 11.39 18.77 -10.11
N ALA A 140 11.69 17.59 -9.57
CA ALA A 140 10.72 16.77 -8.85
C ALA A 140 10.64 17.08 -7.34
N SER A 141 11.53 17.97 -6.86
CA SER A 141 11.63 18.38 -5.46
C SER A 141 11.12 19.80 -5.15
N GLU A 142 10.65 20.52 -6.17
CA GLU A 142 9.75 21.68 -6.05
C GLU A 142 8.28 21.22 -6.03
#